data_AF-A0A2E2XCT5-F1
#
_entry.id   AF-A0A2E2XCT5-F1
#
_cell.length_a   1.000
_cell.length_b   1.000
_cell.length_c   1.000
_cell.angle_alpha   90.00
_cell.angle_beta   90.00
_cell.angle_gamma   90.00
#
_symmetry.space_group_name_H-M   'P 1'
#
loop_
_entity.id
_entity.type
_entity.pdbx_description
1 polymer ?
#
loop_
_entity_poly.entity_id
_entity_poly.type
_entity_poly.pdbx_seq_one_letter_code
_entity_poly.pdbx_strand_id
1 'polypeptide(L)' 'MNKYLVLLLLLLVGLLIVMIGLTLVSHTPENTSIPLIDADEAWCESMVEKPNLAWTDSETRLFASSCLYE' A
#
# COMPACT_ATOMS: atom_id res chain seq x y z
N MET A 1 19.79 -6.03 37.18
CA MET A 1 19.58 -5.09 36.06
C MET A 1 19.85 -5.70 34.68
N ASN A 2 20.86 -6.57 34.51
CA ASN A 2 21.29 -7.09 33.20
C ASN A 2 20.22 -7.90 32.42
N LYS A 3 19.31 -8.60 33.11
CA LYS A 3 18.22 -9.36 32.47
C LYS A 3 17.26 -8.47 31.67
N TYR A 4 16.93 -7.29 32.21
CA TYR A 4 16.07 -6.31 31.53
C TYR A 4 16.81 -5.62 30.38
N LEU A 5 18.12 -5.45 30.49
CA LEU A 5 18.96 -4.89 29.44
C LEU A 5 18.99 -5.81 28.21
N VAL A 6 19.10 -7.12 28.41
CA VAL A 6 19.02 -8.11 27.31
C VAL A 6 17.64 -8.12 26.66
N LEU A 7 16.56 -8.08 27.44
CA LEU A 7 15.20 -8.02 26.91
C LEU A 7 14.94 -6.75 26.09
N LEU A 8 15.40 -5.60 26.58
CA LEU A 8 15.30 -4.32 25.87
C LEU A 8 16.06 -4.38 24.54
N LEU A 9 17.26 -4.97 24.53
CA LEU A 9 18.08 -5.11 23.33
C LEU A 9 17.41 -5.99 22.27
N LEU A 10 16.82 -7.13 22.67
CA LEU A 10 16.06 -8.00 21.77
C LEU A 10 14.84 -7.30 21.16
N LEU A 11 14.13 -6.50 21.96
CA LEU A 11 12.97 -5.74 21.49
C LEU A 11 13.38 -4.68 20.46
N LEU A 12 14.46 -3.95 20.72
CA LEU A 12 15.00 -2.95 19.79
C LEU A 12 15.47 -3.59 18.47
N VAL A 13 16.15 -4.74 18.55
CA VAL A 13 16.56 -5.49 17.35
C VAL A 13 15.35 -5.96 16.55
N GLY A 14 14.32 -6.50 17.21
CA GLY A 14 13.07 -6.89 16.55
C GLY A 14 12.39 -5.71 15.86
N LEU A 15 12.32 -4.55 16.52
CA LEU A 15 11.74 -3.34 15.96
C LEU A 15 12.54 -2.84 14.74
N LEU A 16 13.88 -2.89 14.80
CA LEU A 16 14.74 -2.56 13.67
C LEU A 16 14.49 -3.48 12.47
N ILE A 17 14.36 -4.79 12.69
CA ILE A 17 14.06 -5.76 11.62
C ILE A 17 12.71 -5.43 10.96
N VAL A 18 11.68 -5.11 11.75
CA VAL A 18 10.37 -4.72 11.22
C VAL A 18 10.47 -3.44 10.39
N MET A 19 11.16 -2.42 10.89
CA MET A 19 11.36 -1.16 10.16
C MET A 19 12.09 -1.38 8.83
N ILE A 20 13.15 -2.20 8.83
CA ILE A 20 13.87 -2.55 7.60
C ILE A 20 12.95 -3.27 6.61
N GLY A 21 12.19 -4.27 7.07
CA GLY A 21 11.22 -4.98 6.23
C GLY A 21 10.20 -4.03 5.57
N LEU A 22 9.68 -3.07 6.34
CA LEU A 22 8.74 -2.08 5.82
C LEU A 22 9.39 -1.13 4.79
N THR A 23 10.63 -0.70 5.03
CA THR A 23 11.34 0.17 4.06
C THR A 23 11.64 -0.51 2.73
N LEU A 24 11.83 -1.84 2.73
CA LEU A 24 12.01 -2.62 1.51
C LEU A 24 10.69 -2.78 0.74
N VAL A 25 9.58 -3.05 1.45
CA VAL A 25 8.24 -3.14 0.85
C VAL A 25 7.81 -1.80 0.23
N SER A 26 8.15 -0.68 0.87
CA SER A 26 7.77 0.65 0.37
C SER A 26 8.60 1.13 -0.84
N HIS A 27 9.69 0.44 -1.21
CA HIS A 27 10.57 0.83 -2.32
C HIS A 27 10.18 0.24 -3.68
N THR A 28 8.99 -0.35 -3.82
CA THR A 28 8.47 -0.65 -5.16
C THR A 28 8.33 0.67 -5.92
N PRO A 29 9.04 0.86 -7.06
CA PRO A 29 8.87 2.04 -7.86
C PRO A 29 7.40 2.11 -8.27
N GLU A 30 6.72 3.14 -7.80
CA GLU A 30 5.42 3.52 -8.36
C GLU A 30 5.70 3.82 -9.83
N ASN A 31 5.45 2.83 -10.70
CA ASN A 31 5.47 3.05 -12.13
C ASN A 31 4.20 3.86 -12.44
N THR A 32 4.27 5.15 -12.15
CA THR A 32 3.25 6.15 -12.46
C THR A 32 3.25 6.37 -13.97
N SER A 33 2.94 5.33 -14.73
CA SER A 33 2.27 5.50 -16.01
C SER A 33 0.77 5.43 -15.71
N ILE A 34 0.28 6.45 -15.00
CA ILE A 34 -1.16 6.74 -14.97
C ILE A 34 -1.42 7.43 -16.31
N PRO A 35 -2.10 6.78 -17.29
CA PRO A 35 -2.77 7.57 -18.30
C PRO A 35 -3.70 8.49 -17.51
N LEU A 36 -3.77 9.76 -17.89
CA LEU A 36 -4.63 10.77 -17.28
C LEU A 36 -6.11 10.34 -17.46
N ILE A 37 -6.55 9.33 -16.71
CA ILE A 37 -7.92 8.84 -16.66
C ILE A 37 -8.55 9.68 -15.56
N ASP A 38 -9.27 10.71 -15.96
CA ASP A 38 -10.28 11.30 -15.10
C ASP A 38 -11.29 10.19 -14.81
N ALA A 39 -11.30 9.69 -13.57
CA ALA A 39 -12.23 8.65 -13.14
C ALA A 39 -13.65 9.23 -13.20
N ASP A 40 -14.34 8.97 -14.31
CA ASP A 40 -15.75 9.30 -14.51
C ASP A 40 -16.65 8.13 -14.08
N GLU A 41 -17.96 8.37 -14.02
CA GLU A 41 -18.95 7.35 -13.62
C GLU A 41 -18.81 6.06 -14.44
N ALA A 42 -18.58 6.19 -15.75
CA ALA A 42 -18.40 5.04 -16.65
C ALA A 42 -17.15 4.22 -16.31
N TRP A 43 -16.05 4.88 -15.94
CA TRP A 43 -14.86 4.20 -15.45
C TRP A 43 -15.14 3.48 -14.12
N CYS A 44 -15.82 4.13 -13.17
CA CYS A 44 -16.20 3.52 -11.90
C CYS A 44 -17.06 2.25 -12.10
N GLU A 45 -18.06 2.28 -12.99
CA GLU A 45 -18.86 1.11 -13.33
C GLU A 45 -18.02 -0.02 -13.93
N SER A 46 -17.13 0.30 -14.88
CA SER A 46 -16.24 -0.69 -15.49
C SER A 46 -15.30 -1.36 -14.48
N MET A 47 -14.89 -0.62 -13.45
CA MET A 47 -14.05 -1.14 -12.38
C MET A 47 -14.81 -2.10 -11.47
N VAL A 48 -16.09 -1.85 -11.18
CA VAL A 48 -16.94 -2.76 -10.40
C VAL A 48 -17.06 -4.13 -11.06
N GLU A 49 -17.13 -4.19 -12.39
CA GLU A 49 -17.20 -5.45 -13.14
C GLU A 49 -15.84 -6.17 -13.25
N LYS A 50 -14.74 -5.42 -13.15
CA LYS A 50 -13.38 -5.95 -13.25
C LYS A 50 -13.04 -6.78 -11.99
N PRO A 51 -12.56 -8.05 -12.12
CA PRO A 51 -12.15 -8.84 -10.96
C PRO A 51 -11.06 -8.14 -10.14
N ASN A 52 -11.22 -8.07 -8.82
CA ASN A 52 -10.30 -7.38 -7.91
C ASN A 52 -8.83 -7.84 -8.02
N LEU A 53 -8.58 -9.11 -8.32
CA LEU A 53 -7.23 -9.66 -8.53
C LEU A 53 -6.53 -9.10 -9.78
N ALA A 54 -7.28 -8.50 -10.70
CA ALA A 54 -6.77 -7.88 -11.92
C ALA A 54 -6.54 -6.37 -11.77
N TRP A 55 -6.78 -5.81 -10.58
CA TRP A 55 -6.59 -4.39 -10.32
C TRP A 55 -5.13 -4.12 -10.02
N THR A 56 -4.63 -3.00 -10.51
CA THR A 56 -3.35 -2.47 -10.05
C THR A 56 -3.56 -1.72 -8.73
N ASP A 57 -2.47 -1.52 -7.98
CA ASP A 57 -2.51 -0.68 -6.77
C ASP A 57 -2.94 0.75 -7.10
N SER A 58 -2.54 1.28 -8.26
CA SER A 58 -2.91 2.62 -8.72
C SER A 58 -4.40 2.73 -9.05
N GLU A 59 -4.97 1.75 -9.76
CA GLU A 59 -6.41 1.68 -10.04
C GLU A 59 -7.23 1.56 -8.75
N THR A 60 -6.75 0.74 -7.81
CA THR A 60 -7.39 0.57 -6.50
C THR A 60 -7.45 1.88 -5.73
N ARG A 61 -6.34 2.63 -5.71
CA ARG A 61 -6.28 3.95 -5.06
C ARG A 61 -7.19 4.97 -5.75
N LEU A 62 -7.18 5.01 -7.08
CA LEU A 62 -7.99 5.94 -7.88
C LEU A 62 -9.49 5.66 -7.71
N PHE A 63 -9.90 4.39 -7.71
CA PHE A 63 -11.27 3.97 -7.46
C PHE A 63 -11.71 4.34 -6.04
N ALA A 64 -10.87 4.06 -5.04
CA ALA A 64 -11.18 4.41 -3.66
C ALA A 64 -11.31 5.91 -3.43
N SER A 65 -10.49 6.74 -4.08
CA SER A 65 -10.55 8.19 -3.93
C SER A 65 -11.67 8.87 -4.69
N SER A 66 -12.12 8.28 -5.80
CA SER A 66 -12.99 8.97 -6.77
C SER A 66 -14.39 8.38 -6.85
N CYS A 67 -14.55 7.06 -6.66
CA CYS A 67 -15.82 6.36 -6.90
C CYS A 67 -16.60 5.98 -5.64
N LEU A 68 -15.98 6.00 -4.45
CA LEU A 68 -16.61 5.53 -3.20
C LEU A 68 -17.22 6.64 -2.34
N TYR A 69 -16.88 7.90 -2.59
CA TYR A 69 -17.20 9.03 -1.70
C TYR A 69 -18.07 10.12 -2.35
N GLU A 70 -18.84 9.79 -3.40
CA GLU A 70 -19.83 10.69 -4.00
C GLU A 70 -21.13 10.81 -3.18
#